data_AF-A0A538NZK6-F1
#
_entry.id   AF-A0A538NZK6-F1
#
_cell.length_a   1.000
_cell.length_b   1.000
_cell.length_c   1.000
_cell.angle_alpha   90.00
_cell.angle_beta   90.00
_cell.angle_gamma   90.00
#
_symmetry.space_group_name_H-M   'P 1'
#
loop_
_entity.id
_entity.type
_entity.pdbx_description
1 polymer ?
#
loop_
_entity_poly.entity_id
_entity_poly.type
_entity_poly.pdbx_seq_one_letter_code
_entity_poly.pdbx_strand_id
1 'polypeptide(L)' 'MTTGGSAIIVNFPASYHNGAGGATFADGHAEIHKWLDPRTKPAQQIGDQKTKKEFTISKDNRDLMWLQERATYKYK' A
#
# COMPACT_ATOMS: atom_id res chain seq x y z
N MET A 1 1.63 14.58 -15.13
CA MET A 1 2.32 13.33 -14.79
C MET A 1 1.45 12.62 -13.77
N THR A 2 0.70 11.60 -14.17
CA THR A 2 -0.23 10.89 -13.28
C THR A 2 0.51 9.78 -12.56
N THR A 3 0.98 10.06 -11.34
CA THR A 3 1.24 9.02 -10.35
C THR A 3 0.01 8.09 -10.32
N GLY A 4 0.20 6.78 -10.50
CA GLY A 4 -0.90 5.81 -10.50
C GLY A 4 -1.23 5.13 -11.83
N GLY A 5 -0.64 5.55 -12.96
CA GLY A 5 -0.99 5.04 -14.30
C GLY A 5 -0.83 3.53 -14.53
N SER A 6 0.10 2.90 -13.80
CA SER A 6 0.37 1.45 -13.83
C SER A 6 0.81 0.94 -12.45
N ALA A 7 0.04 1.26 -11.40
CA ALA A 7 0.42 0.94 -10.03
C ALA A 7 -0.09 -0.45 -9.61
N ILE A 8 0.82 -1.32 -9.17
CA ILE A 8 0.51 -2.68 -8.68
C ILE A 8 0.89 -2.76 -7.21
N ILE A 9 -0.02 -3.24 -6.36
CA ILE A 9 0.33 -3.66 -4.99
C ILE A 9 0.80 -5.11 -5.05
N VAL A 10 2.06 -5.35 -4.68
CA VAL A 10 2.62 -6.70 -4.61
C VAL A 10 2.21 -7.37 -3.30
N ASN A 11 2.46 -6.70 -2.18
CA ASN A 11 2.16 -7.17 -0.84
C ASN A 11 1.26 -6.18 -0.12
N PHE A 12 0.34 -6.70 0.69
CA PHE A 12 -0.60 -5.89 1.44
C PHE A 12 -0.08 -5.62 2.85
N PRO A 13 -0.29 -4.42 3.39
CA PRO A 13 -0.06 -4.18 4.80
C PRO A 13 -1.03 -5.02 5.64
N ALA A 14 -0.62 -5.31 6.87
CA ALA A 14 -1.44 -5.93 7.89
C ALA A 14 -2.55 -4.97 8.38
N SER A 15 -3.50 -4.64 7.51
CA SER A 15 -4.55 -3.64 7.74
C SER A 15 -5.49 -3.97 8.90
N TYR A 16 -5.45 -5.20 9.43
CA TYR A 16 -6.11 -5.56 10.68
C TYR A 16 -5.54 -4.82 11.91
N HIS A 17 -4.38 -4.15 11.79
CA HIS A 17 -3.89 -3.18 12.77
C HIS A 17 -4.59 -1.82 12.63
N ASN A 18 -5.93 -1.81 12.81
CA ASN A 18 -6.76 -0.60 12.76
C ASN A 18 -6.62 0.20 11.45
N GLY A 19 -6.48 -0.49 10.32
CA GLY A 19 -6.30 0.12 9.01
C GLY A 19 -5.05 1.01 8.89
N ALA A 20 -4.02 0.79 9.72
CA ALA A 20 -2.79 1.57 9.71
C ALA A 20 -1.53 0.69 9.61
N GLY A 21 -0.39 1.32 9.33
CA GLY A 21 0.94 0.71 9.38
C GLY A 21 2.02 1.77 9.59
N GLY A 22 3.19 1.32 10.07
CA GLY A 22 4.39 2.16 10.13
C GLY A 22 5.22 2.01 8.87
N ALA A 23 5.70 3.12 8.33
CA ALA A 23 6.72 3.17 7.28
C ALA A 23 8.00 3.80 7.85
N THR A 24 9.15 3.23 7.52
CA THR A 24 10.47 3.78 7.88
C THR A 24 11.22 4.12 6.60
N PHE A 25 12.04 5.17 6.65
CA PHE A 25 12.77 5.70 5.50
C PHE A 25 14.28 5.57 5.71
N ALA A 26 15.04 5.58 4.61
CA ALA A 26 16.48 5.37 4.64
C ALA A 26 17.25 6.49 5.37
N ASP A 27 16.64 7.65 5.56
CA ASP A 27 17.19 8.78 6.32
C ASP A 27 16.88 8.71 7.83
N GLY A 28 16.23 7.64 8.30
CA GLY A 28 15.91 7.40 9.70
C GLY A 28 14.54 7.92 10.15
N HIS A 29 13.77 8.60 9.28
CA HIS A 29 12.42 9.01 9.62
C HIS A 29 11.45 7.83 9.66
N ALA A 30 10.36 8.00 10.41
CA ALA A 30 9.25 7.05 10.44
C ALA A 30 7.91 7.78 10.45
N GLU A 31 6.94 7.25 9.72
CA GLU A 31 5.58 7.77 9.65
C GLU A 31 4.56 6.66 9.95
N ILE A 32 3.51 6.98 10.71
CA ILE A 32 2.33 6.12 10.81
C ILE A 32 1.34 6.58 9.75
N HIS A 33 0.95 5.65 8.87
CA HIS A 33 -0.02 5.93 7.81
C HIS A 33 -1.31 5.14 8.00
N LYS A 34 -2.44 5.82 7.84
CA LYS A 34 -3.78 5.21 7.79
C LYS A 34 -4.09 4.89 6.33
N TRP A 35 -4.19 3.62 6.00
CA TRP A 35 -4.51 3.17 4.65
C TRP A 35 -5.92 3.62 4.28
N LEU A 36 -6.07 4.24 3.12
CA LEU A 36 -7.32 4.87 2.69
C LEU A 36 -8.06 4.00 1.68
N ASP A 37 -7.34 3.39 0.74
CA ASP A 37 -7.91 2.64 -0.36
C ASP A 37 -8.35 1.24 0.10
N PRO A 38 -9.59 0.79 -0.19
CA PRO A 38 -10.03 -0.57 0.12
C PRO A 38 -9.15 -1.65 -0.49
N ARG A 39 -8.51 -1.37 -1.63
CA ARG A 39 -7.58 -2.29 -2.28
C ARG A 39 -6.35 -2.53 -1.41
N THR A 40 -5.88 -1.53 -0.66
CA THR A 40 -4.74 -1.65 0.27
C THR A 40 -5.12 -2.31 1.60
N LYS A 41 -6.43 -2.44 1.89
CA LYS A 41 -6.96 -3.04 3.14
C LYS A 41 -7.88 -4.23 2.85
N PRO A 42 -7.38 -5.30 2.20
CA PRO A 42 -8.21 -6.47 2.00
C PRO A 42 -8.61 -7.09 3.34
N ALA A 43 -9.82 -7.64 3.42
CA ALA A 43 -10.26 -8.41 4.57
C ALA A 43 -9.28 -9.56 4.88
N GLN A 44 -9.00 -9.74 6.16
CA GLN A 44 -8.10 -10.77 6.66
C GLN A 44 -8.72 -12.16 6.47
N GLN A 45 -7.92 -13.12 6.00
CA GLN A 45 -8.36 -14.48 5.65
C GLN A 45 -7.82 -15.55 6.61
N ILE A 46 -7.51 -15.19 7.87
CA ILE A 46 -7.03 -16.16 8.87
C ILE A 46 -8.10 -17.24 9.07
N GLY A 47 -7.70 -18.51 8.91
CA GLY A 47 -8.60 -19.66 8.99
C GLY A 47 -9.46 -19.91 7.74
N ASP A 48 -9.36 -19.06 6.71
CA ASP A 48 -10.15 -19.16 5.48
C ASP A 48 -9.38 -18.62 4.26
N GLN A 49 -8.18 -19.14 4.02
CA GLN A 49 -7.20 -18.67 3.02
C GLN A 49 -7.61 -19.01 1.58
N LYS A 50 -8.80 -18.55 1.16
CA LYS A 50 -9.43 -18.87 -0.13
C LYS A 50 -8.76 -18.21 -1.32
N THR A 51 -8.20 -17.02 -1.14
CA THR A 51 -7.63 -16.23 -2.25
C THR A 51 -6.30 -15.61 -1.89
N LYS A 52 -5.28 -15.90 -2.70
CA LYS A 52 -4.01 -15.20 -2.64
C LYS A 52 -4.18 -13.80 -3.25
N LYS A 53 -4.15 -12.77 -2.41
CA LYS A 53 -4.15 -11.38 -2.87
C LYS A 53 -2.71 -10.93 -2.98
N GLU A 54 -2.19 -10.95 -4.21
CA GLU A 54 -0.88 -10.43 -4.60
C GLU A 54 -1.00 -9.78 -5.97
N PHE A 55 -0.03 -8.94 -6.35
CA PHE A 55 0.06 -8.32 -7.68
C PHE A 55 -1.25 -7.66 -8.14
N THR A 56 -1.96 -7.00 -7.23
CA THR A 56 -3.26 -6.39 -7.54
C THR A 56 -3.09 -5.07 -8.27
N ILE A 57 -3.68 -4.98 -9.46
CA ILE A 57 -3.80 -3.74 -10.22
C ILE A 57 -4.52 -2.71 -9.36
N SER A 58 -3.84 -1.61 -9.10
CA SER A 58 -4.21 -0.58 -8.13
C SER A 58 -4.07 0.80 -8.75
N LYS A 59 -4.59 0.97 -9.97
CA LYS A 59 -4.64 2.25 -10.65
C LYS A 59 -5.33 3.30 -9.78
N ASP A 60 -4.73 4.48 -9.69
CA ASP A 60 -5.22 5.62 -8.89
C ASP A 60 -5.43 5.28 -7.40
N ASN A 61 -4.62 4.36 -6.85
CA ASN A 61 -4.63 4.02 -5.42
C ASN A 61 -3.88 5.08 -4.62
N ARG A 62 -4.61 5.79 -3.74
CA ARG A 62 -4.08 6.89 -2.92
C ARG A 62 -2.96 6.46 -1.97
N ASP A 63 -2.98 5.22 -1.50
CA ASP A 63 -1.91 4.69 -0.64
C ASP A 63 -0.65 4.39 -1.43
N LEU A 64 -0.79 3.88 -2.66
CA LEU A 64 0.35 3.72 -3.55
C LEU A 64 0.95 5.06 -3.95
N MET A 65 0.13 6.06 -4.21
CA MET A 65 0.61 7.43 -4.47
C MET A 65 1.36 7.97 -3.27
N TRP A 66 0.83 7.81 -2.06
CA TRP A 66 1.49 8.22 -0.81
C TRP A 66 2.86 7.57 -0.61
N LEU A 67 2.97 6.27 -0.93
CA LEU A 67 4.25 5.53 -0.90
C LEU A 67 5.21 6.05 -1.97
N GLN A 68 4.72 6.28 -3.19
CA GLN A 68 5.52 6.79 -4.31
C GLN A 68 6.04 8.21 -4.06
N GLU A 69 5.26 9.07 -3.42
CA GLU A 69 5.67 10.44 -3.04
C GLU A 69 6.85 10.45 -2.05
N ARG A 70 7.01 9.38 -1.26
CA ARG A 70 8.09 9.21 -0.27
C ARG A 70 9.22 8.31 -0.75
N ALA A 71 9.09 7.75 -1.95
CA ALA A 71 10.17 7.01 -2.58
C ALA A 71 11.20 7.99 -3.15
N THR A 72 12.48 7.62 -3.09
CA THR A 72 13.57 8.41 -3.67
C THR A 72 13.51 8.45 -5.20
N TYR A 73 12.84 7.47 -5.83
CA TYR A 73 12.62 7.42 -7.27
C TYR A 73 11.28 8.05 -7.65
N LYS A 74 11.33 9.12 -8.45
CA LYS A 74 10.14 9.72 -9.06
C LYS A 74 9.76 8.93 -10.32
N TYR A 75 8.55 8.39 -10.33
CA TYR A 75 7.98 7.77 -11.54
C TYR A 75 7.83 8.85 -12.63
N LYS A 76 8.44 8.62 -13.80
CA LYS A 76 8.34 9.51 -14.98
C LYS A 76 7.12 9.19 -15.82
#